data_AF-A0A927MK55-F1
#
_entry.id   AF-A0A927MK55-F1
#
_cell.length_a   1.000
_cell.length_b   1.000
_cell.length_c   1.000
_cell.angle_alpha   90.00
_cell.angle_beta   90.00
_cell.angle_gamma   90.00
#
_symmetry.space_group_name_H-M   'P 1'
#
loop_
_entity.id
_entity.type
_entity.pdbx_description
1 polymer ?
#
loop_
_entity_poly.entity_id
_entity_poly.type
_entity_poly.pdbx_seq_one_letter_code
_entity_poly.pdbx_strand_id
1 'polypeptide(L)'
;MPTVTAKNPVKSYSKWYGVDLLCAIKELEILGHRFSERYEKQIEISIENKANSNRRRKEERENRINFPYDHDDQFSFIAGYTENGVPFGITYDEEE
;
A
#
# COMPACT_ATOMS: atom_id res chain seq x y z
N MET A 1 18.71 -29.53 -10.33
CA MET A 1 18.19 -28.28 -9.72
C MET A 1 17.75 -27.35 -10.83
N PRO A 2 16.58 -26.70 -10.77
CA PRO A 2 16.17 -25.79 -11.83
C PRO A 2 17.03 -24.52 -11.75
N THR A 3 17.98 -24.38 -12.67
CA THR A 3 18.83 -23.19 -12.83
C THR A 3 18.03 -22.11 -13.54
N VAL A 4 17.03 -21.55 -12.86
CA VAL A 4 16.47 -20.27 -13.27
C VAL A 4 17.53 -19.25 -12.92
N THR A 5 18.32 -18.82 -13.92
CA THR A 5 19.25 -17.70 -13.81
C THR A 5 18.46 -16.46 -13.46
N ALA A 6 18.20 -16.29 -12.17
CA ALA A 6 17.37 -15.20 -11.69
C ALA A 6 18.12 -13.90 -11.94
N LYS A 7 17.48 -12.96 -12.66
CA LYS A 7 17.99 -11.60 -12.87
C LYS A 7 18.40 -10.89 -11.56
N ASN A 8 17.93 -11.37 -10.41
CA ASN A 8 18.34 -10.90 -9.10
C ASN A 8 18.45 -12.10 -8.13
N PRO A 9 19.68 -12.53 -7.75
CA PRO A 9 19.89 -13.69 -6.88
C PRO A 9 19.35 -13.46 -5.47
N VAL A 10 19.45 -12.23 -4.94
CA VAL A 10 18.94 -11.85 -3.62
C VAL A 10 17.43 -12.00 -3.56
N LYS A 11 16.71 -11.52 -4.58
CA LYS A 11 15.24 -11.63 -4.62
C LYS A 11 14.78 -13.07 -4.71
N SER A 12 15.48 -13.89 -5.50
CA SER A 12 15.15 -15.31 -5.62
C SER A 12 15.44 -16.07 -4.34
N TYR A 13 16.57 -15.79 -3.70
CA TYR A 13 16.93 -16.38 -2.42
C TYR A 13 15.90 -16.03 -1.34
N SER A 14 15.61 -14.73 -1.18
CA SER A 14 14.57 -14.23 -0.26
C SER A 14 13.22 -14.93 -0.48
N LYS A 15 12.79 -15.09 -1.73
CA LYS A 15 11.53 -15.76 -2.05
C LYS A 15 11.55 -17.26 -1.73
N TRP A 16 12.66 -17.93 -1.97
CA TRP A 16 12.79 -19.37 -1.77
C TRP A 16 12.80 -19.73 -0.28
N TYR A 17 13.51 -18.94 0.53
CA TYR A 17 13.69 -19.20 1.96
C TYR A 17 12.75 -18.39 2.86
N GLY A 18 11.96 -17.46 2.30
CA GLY A 18 11.01 -16.66 3.06
C GLY A 18 11.66 -15.62 3.97
N VAL A 19 12.89 -15.19 3.65
CA VAL A 19 13.66 -14.21 4.44
C VAL A 19 13.61 -12.82 3.82
N ASP A 20 13.90 -11.78 4.62
CA ASP A 20 14.01 -10.41 4.12
C ASP A 20 15.20 -10.23 3.18
N LEU A 21 15.14 -9.21 2.30
CA LEU A 21 16.20 -8.94 1.32
C LEU A 21 17.56 -8.66 1.95
N LEU A 22 17.60 -7.97 3.10
CA LEU A 22 18.85 -7.73 3.84
C LEU A 22 19.41 -9.02 4.45
N CYS A 23 18.54 -9.93 4.91
CA CYS A 23 18.95 -11.25 5.41
C CYS A 23 19.51 -12.10 4.27
N ALA A 24 18.81 -12.12 3.13
CA ALA A 24 19.26 -12.78 1.91
C ALA A 24 20.62 -12.27 1.42
N ILE A 25 20.89 -10.96 1.49
CA ILE A 25 22.23 -10.40 1.17
C ILE A 25 23.29 -11.01 2.08
N LYS A 26 23.11 -10.90 3.40
CA LYS A 26 24.10 -11.36 4.39
C LYS A 26 24.38 -12.87 4.26
N GLU A 27 23.34 -13.67 4.08
CA GLU A 27 23.47 -15.11 3.88
C GLU A 27 24.20 -15.43 2.56
N LEU A 28 23.87 -14.73 1.48
CA LEU A 28 24.58 -14.89 0.21
C LEU A 28 26.05 -14.45 0.29
N GLU A 29 26.38 -13.43 1.10
CA GLU A 29 27.78 -13.03 1.35
C GLU A 29 28.56 -14.10 2.10
N ILE A 30 27.94 -14.74 3.10
CA ILE A 30 28.51 -15.90 3.81
C ILE A 30 28.77 -17.06 2.83
N LEU A 31 27.89 -17.24 1.86
CA LEU A 31 28.05 -18.22 0.76
C LEU A 31 29.09 -17.81 -0.30
N GLY A 32 29.75 -16.66 -0.13
CA GLY A 32 30.84 -16.19 -0.98
C GLY A 32 30.42 -15.23 -2.09
N HIS A 33 29.15 -14.82 -2.17
CA HIS A 33 28.75 -13.74 -3.06
C HIS A 33 29.30 -12.39 -2.56
N ARG A 34 29.38 -11.43 -3.47
CA ARG A 34 29.78 -10.05 -3.16
C ARG A 34 28.73 -9.11 -3.71
N PHE A 35 28.26 -8.20 -2.86
CA PHE A 35 27.38 -7.12 -3.25
C PHE A 35 28.14 -5.79 -3.11
N SER A 36 27.69 -4.78 -3.85
CA SER A 36 28.26 -3.44 -3.70
C SER A 36 27.52 -2.70 -2.60
N GLU A 37 28.22 -1.84 -1.86
CA GLU A 37 27.58 -0.98 -0.85
C GLU A 37 26.42 -0.15 -1.44
N ARG A 38 26.54 0.25 -2.72
CA ARG A 38 25.48 0.96 -3.45
C ARG A 38 24.23 0.10 -3.61
N TYR A 39 24.39 -1.20 -3.81
CA TYR A 39 23.27 -2.13 -3.92
C TYR A 39 22.58 -2.30 -2.56
N GLU A 40 23.34 -2.52 -1.50
CA GLU A 40 22.81 -2.64 -0.14
C GLU A 40 22.03 -1.39 0.29
N LYS A 41 22.60 -0.19 0.06
CA LYS A 41 21.93 1.08 0.33
C LYS A 41 20.63 1.23 -0.47
N GLN A 42 20.59 0.78 -1.72
CA GLN A 42 19.34 0.81 -2.49
C GLN A 42 18.27 -0.11 -1.91
N ILE A 43 18.65 -1.27 -1.37
CA ILE A 43 17.71 -2.18 -0.70
C ILE A 43 17.19 -1.54 0.59
N GLU A 44 18.06 -0.93 1.40
CA GLU A 44 17.67 -0.24 2.63
C GLU A 44 16.69 0.91 2.34
N ILE A 45 17.01 1.78 1.39
CA ILE A 45 16.14 2.88 0.93
C ILE A 45 14.80 2.32 0.41
N SER A 46 14.82 1.20 -0.32
CA SER A 46 13.59 0.58 -0.83
C SER A 46 12.70 0.06 0.30
N ILE A 47 13.29 -0.54 1.34
CA ILE A 47 12.57 -1.01 2.53
C ILE A 47 11.94 0.17 3.27
N GLU A 48 12.71 1.25 3.50
CA GLU A 48 12.21 2.45 4.17
C GLU A 48 11.07 3.11 3.38
N ASN A 49 11.23 3.28 2.07
CA ASN A 49 10.19 3.84 1.21
C ASN A 49 8.91 3.01 1.23
N LYS A 50 9.03 1.68 1.25
CA LYS A 50 7.87 0.78 1.36
C LYS A 50 7.18 0.93 2.71
N ALA A 51 7.94 1.02 3.80
CA ALA A 51 7.40 1.24 5.14
C ALA A 51 6.66 2.59 5.23
N ASN A 52 7.27 3.66 4.71
CA ASN A 52 6.66 4.98 4.66
C ASN A 52 5.38 5.00 3.80
N SER A 53 5.42 4.40 2.60
CA SER A 53 4.23 4.28 1.75
C SER A 53 3.09 3.53 2.43
N ASN A 54 3.39 2.45 3.16
CA ASN A 54 2.39 1.70 3.92
C ASN A 54 1.80 2.53 5.06
N ARG A 55 2.62 3.33 5.76
CA ARG A 55 2.15 4.27 6.80
C ARG A 55 1.21 5.32 6.23
N ARG A 56 1.61 5.97 5.14
CA ARG A 56 0.78 6.98 4.44
C ARG A 56 -0.56 6.40 3.97
N ARG A 57 -0.55 5.18 3.40
CA ARG A 57 -1.79 4.49 2.99
C ARG A 57 -2.69 4.14 4.18
N LYS A 58 -2.11 3.82 5.33
CA LYS A 58 -2.86 3.57 6.56
C LYS A 58 -3.49 4.87 7.08
N GLU A 59 -2.72 5.95 7.15
CA GLU A 59 -3.20 7.29 7.53
C GLU A 59 -4.29 7.80 6.58
N GLU A 60 -4.13 7.63 5.27
CA GLU A 60 -5.16 7.99 4.27
C GLU A 60 -6.44 7.18 4.45
N ARG A 61 -6.33 5.88 4.75
CA ARG A 61 -7.49 5.03 5.03
C ARG A 61 -8.20 5.48 6.31
N GLU A 62 -7.46 5.77 7.36
CA GLU A 62 -8.01 6.25 8.64
C GLU A 62 -8.67 7.63 8.48
N ASN A 63 -8.05 8.55 7.73
CA ASN A 63 -8.65 9.85 7.42
C ASN A 63 -9.92 9.72 6.56
N ARG A 64 -9.98 8.80 5.59
CA ARG A 64 -11.21 8.52 4.83
C ARG A 64 -12.34 7.96 5.68
N ILE A 65 -12.03 7.22 6.74
CA ILE A 65 -13.02 6.71 7.71
C ILE A 65 -13.45 7.83 8.67
N ASN A 66 -12.58 8.80 8.95
CA ASN A 66 -12.85 9.96 9.80
C ASN A 66 -13.46 11.17 9.08
N PHE A 67 -13.62 11.14 7.75
CA PHE A 67 -14.64 11.97 7.13
C PHE A 67 -15.97 11.34 7.53
N PRO A 68 -16.78 11.98 8.40
CA PRO A 68 -18.17 11.60 8.43
C PRO A 68 -18.64 11.69 6.98
N TYR A 69 -19.16 10.59 6.44
CA TYR A 69 -20.17 10.71 5.40
C TYR A 69 -21.09 11.82 5.92
N ASP A 70 -21.14 12.94 5.20
CA ASP A 70 -22.08 14.02 5.46
C ASP A 70 -23.45 13.37 5.22
N HIS A 71 -23.95 12.66 6.23
CA HIS A 71 -25.32 12.27 6.36
C HIS A 71 -26.03 13.59 6.55
N ASP A 72 -26.35 14.24 5.45
CA ASP A 72 -27.42 15.21 5.42
C ASP A 72 -28.67 14.38 5.76
N ASP A 73 -28.97 14.29 7.07
CA ASP A 73 -30.07 13.53 7.71
C ASP A 73 -31.47 13.94 7.16
N GLN A 74 -31.51 14.81 6.16
CA GLN A 74 -32.71 15.27 5.47
C GLN A 74 -33.21 14.28 4.39
N PHE A 75 -32.33 13.51 3.74
CA PHE A 75 -32.70 12.67 2.60
C PHE A 75 -32.52 11.16 2.85
N SER A 76 -33.56 10.37 2.56
CA SER A 76 -33.53 8.90 2.45
C SER A 76 -32.76 8.46 1.20
N PHE A 77 -32.98 9.16 0.08
CA PHE A 77 -32.36 8.85 -1.20
C PHE A 77 -32.11 10.11 -2.03
N ILE A 78 -30.85 10.41 -2.37
CA ILE A 78 -30.50 11.54 -3.25
C ILE A 78 -30.56 11.09 -4.71
N ALA A 79 -31.48 11.67 -5.49
CA ALA A 79 -31.66 11.39 -6.91
C ALA A 79 -30.62 12.12 -7.79
N GLY A 80 -30.05 13.22 -7.29
CA GLY A 80 -29.00 13.95 -7.97
C GLY A 80 -28.63 15.25 -7.27
N TYR A 81 -27.76 16.01 -7.94
CA TYR A 81 -27.34 17.34 -7.51
C TYR A 81 -27.70 18.36 -8.59
N THR A 82 -28.15 19.53 -8.15
CA THR A 82 -28.37 20.68 -9.05
C THR A 82 -27.05 21.25 -9.55
N GLU A 83 -27.09 22.10 -10.58
CA GLU A 83 -25.89 22.76 -11.14
C GLU A 83 -25.10 23.59 -10.10
N ASN A 84 -25.77 24.05 -9.04
CA ASN A 84 -25.17 24.77 -7.91
C ASN A 84 -24.74 23.84 -6.75
N GLY A 85 -24.82 22.52 -6.92
CA GLY A 85 -24.35 21.53 -5.94
C GLY A 85 -25.32 21.23 -4.80
N VAL A 86 -26.56 21.72 -4.85
CA VAL A 86 -27.59 21.41 -3.83
C VAL A 86 -28.17 20.01 -4.14
N PRO A 87 -28.15 19.07 -3.18
CA PRO A 87 -28.75 17.74 -3.36
C PRO A 87 -30.28 17.82 -3.43
N PHE A 88 -30.89 16.97 -4.27
CA PHE A 88 -32.33 16.76 -4.27
C PHE A 88 -32.64 15.26 -4.32
N GLY A 89 -33.69 14.85 -3.62
CA GLY A 89 -33.95 13.45 -3.34
C GLY A 89 -35.27 13.25 -2.59
N ILE A 90 -35.53 12.01 -2.23
CA ILE A 90 -36.64 11.61 -1.35
C ILE A 90 -36.21 11.90 0.09
N THR A 91 -36.99 12.71 0.80
CA THR A 91 -36.78 12.97 2.22
C THR A 91 -37.43 11.88 3.08
N TYR A 92 -37.00 11.74 4.33
CA TYR A 92 -37.65 10.79 5.25
C TYR A 92 -39.12 11.13 5.54
N ASP A 93 -39.50 12.41 5.47
CA ASP A 93 -40.88 12.87 5.63
C ASP A 93 -41.80 12.48 4.45
N GLU A 94 -41.25 12.16 3.29
CA GLU A 94 -42.02 11.80 2.08
C GLU A 94 -42.24 10.28 1.92
N GLU A 95 -41.63 9.45 2.78
CA GLU A 95 -41.82 7.99 2.78
C GLU A 95 -42.93 7.49 3.74
N GLU A 96 -43.64 8.39 4.45
CA GLU A 96 -44.85 8.10 5.25
C GLU A 96 -46.15 8.43 4.50
#